data_AF-F2KSJ3-F1
#
_entry.id   AF-F2KSJ3-F1
#
_cell.length_a   1.000
_cell.length_b   1.000
_cell.length_c   1.000
_cell.angle_alpha   90.00
_cell.angle_beta   90.00
_cell.angle_gamma   90.00
#
_symmetry.space_group_name_H-M   'P 1'
#
loop_
_entity.id
_entity.type
_entity.pdbx_description
1 polymer ?
#
loop_
_entity_poly.entity_id
_entity_poly.type
_entity_poly.pdbx_seq_one_letter_code
_entity_poly.pdbx_strand_id
1 'polypeptide(L)' 'MADWIQEAIERPGRVRRYVSRLFGSKAFTKKGTIKREYLLKAKKKAEQAGNTSLVHAINMALTLRKFRRKKGRRRKK' A
#
# COMPACT_ATOMS: atom_id res chain seq x y z
N MET A 1 -16.69 6.35 5.51
CA MET A 1 -15.46 7.18 5.38
C MET A 1 -14.32 6.33 4.83
N ALA A 2 -13.87 6.61 3.60
CA ALA A 2 -13.07 5.68 2.80
C ALA A 2 -11.60 5.59 3.22
N ASP A 3 -11.23 4.38 3.63
CA ASP A 3 -9.91 3.94 4.07
C ASP A 3 -8.94 3.89 2.88
N TRP A 4 -8.00 4.81 2.84
CA TRP A 4 -7.26 5.19 1.63
C TRP A 4 -6.38 4.12 0.98
N ILE A 5 -6.19 2.97 1.64
CA ILE A 5 -5.51 1.82 1.04
C ILE A 5 -6.47 0.80 0.44
N GLN A 6 -7.74 0.82 0.84
CA GLN A 6 -8.79 0.05 0.16
C GLN A 6 -8.99 0.58 -1.27
N GLU A 7 -8.99 1.92 -1.46
CA GLU A 7 -9.15 2.53 -2.80
C GLU A 7 -7.85 2.58 -3.64
N ALA A 8 -6.68 2.67 -3.02
CA ALA A 8 -5.41 2.89 -3.73
C ALA A 8 -4.72 1.61 -4.21
N ILE A 9 -5.30 0.44 -3.98
CA ILE A 9 -4.76 -0.83 -4.46
C ILE A 9 -5.84 -1.43 -5.36
N GLU A 10 -5.59 -1.49 -6.67
CA GLU A 10 -6.48 -2.12 -7.68
C GLU A 10 -6.91 -3.55 -7.31
N ARG A 11 -6.13 -4.24 -6.48
CA ARG A 11 -6.45 -5.53 -5.87
C ARG A 11 -6.12 -5.51 -4.38
N PRO A 12 -6.96 -4.88 -3.52
CA PRO A 12 -6.63 -4.64 -2.12
C PRO A 12 -6.41 -5.95 -1.36
N GLY A 13 -7.12 -7.02 -1.75
CA GLY A 13 -6.99 -8.35 -1.14
C GLY A 13 -5.58 -8.94 -1.23
N ARG A 14 -4.89 -8.87 -2.38
CA ARG A 14 -3.61 -9.58 -2.58
C ARG A 14 -2.48 -8.96 -1.76
N VAL A 15 -2.31 -7.64 -1.84
CA VAL A 15 -1.27 -6.93 -1.09
C VAL A 15 -1.59 -6.95 0.41
N ARG A 16 -2.87 -6.78 0.80
CA ARG A 16 -3.30 -6.86 2.21
C ARG A 16 -3.01 -8.23 2.80
N ARG A 17 -3.36 -9.31 2.11
CA ARG A 17 -3.12 -10.69 2.59
C ARG A 17 -1.63 -10.97 2.71
N TYR A 18 -0.82 -10.51 1.75
CA TYR A 18 0.63 -10.65 1.78
C TYR A 18 1.28 -9.89 2.95
N VAL A 19 0.90 -8.62 3.16
CA VAL A 19 1.38 -7.80 4.27
C VAL A 19 0.94 -8.37 5.62
N SER A 20 -0.32 -8.82 5.70
CA SER A 20 -0.86 -9.46 6.90
C SER A 20 -0.09 -10.74 7.25
N ARG A 21 0.29 -11.54 6.25
CA ARG A 21 1.07 -12.76 6.44
C ARG A 21 2.49 -12.48 6.93
N LEU A 22 3.14 -11.43 6.40
CA LEU A 22 4.54 -11.11 6.75
C LEU A 22 4.69 -10.39 8.08
N PHE A 23 3.79 -9.46 8.37
CA PHE A 23 3.96 -8.51 9.47
C PHE A 23 2.81 -8.54 10.47
N GLY A 24 1.65 -9.10 10.12
CA GLY A 24 0.48 -9.12 10.99
C GLY A 24 -0.12 -7.74 11.22
N SER A 25 -0.84 -7.59 12.33
CA SER A 25 -1.62 -6.41 12.70
C SER A 25 -0.78 -5.13 12.85
N LYS A 26 0.51 -5.22 13.20
CA LYS A 26 1.41 -4.05 13.35
C LYS A 26 1.63 -3.26 12.06
N ALA A 27 1.46 -3.90 10.90
CA ALA A 27 1.57 -3.27 9.60
C ALA A 27 0.35 -2.41 9.24
N PHE A 28 -0.75 -2.59 9.97
CA PHE A 28 -1.98 -1.84 9.77
C PHE A 28 -2.09 -0.70 10.80
N THR A 29 -2.79 0.37 10.43
CA THR A 29 -3.23 1.43 11.33
C THR A 29 -4.51 0.99 12.04
N LYS A 30 -4.93 1.72 13.09
CA LYS A 30 -6.22 1.49 13.77
C LYS A 30 -7.44 1.54 12.82
N LYS A 31 -7.28 2.12 11.63
CA LYS A 31 -8.33 2.21 10.59
C LYS A 31 -8.30 1.03 9.60
N GLY A 32 -7.32 0.12 9.71
CA GLY A 32 -7.15 -0.99 8.77
C GLY A 32 -6.30 -0.64 7.54
N THR A 33 -5.65 0.52 7.56
CA THR A 33 -4.78 0.97 6.48
C THR A 33 -3.36 0.42 6.62
N ILE A 34 -2.70 -0.02 5.55
CA ILE A 34 -1.27 -0.41 5.60
C ILE A 34 -0.34 0.82 5.78
N LYS A 35 0.59 0.73 6.73
CA LYS A 35 1.62 1.74 6.96
C LYS A 35 2.62 1.78 5.80
N ARG A 36 3.12 2.98 5.46
CA ARG A 36 4.07 3.19 4.34
C ARG A 36 5.31 2.30 4.45
N GLU A 37 5.87 2.26 5.65
CA GLU A 37 7.12 1.55 5.94
C GLU A 37 6.97 0.06 5.66
N TYR A 38 5.80 -0.49 5.97
CA TYR A 38 5.49 -1.89 5.75
C TYR A 38 5.20 -2.21 4.28
N LEU A 39 4.65 -1.27 3.50
CA LEU A 39 4.57 -1.40 2.04
C LEU A 39 5.97 -1.46 1.41
N LEU A 40 6.91 -0.62 1.84
CA LEU A 40 8.28 -0.64 1.35
C LEU A 40 9.01 -1.94 1.73
N LYS A 41 8.84 -2.41 2.96
CA LYS A 41 9.36 -3.71 3.41
C LYS A 41 8.75 -4.87 2.62
N ALA A 42 7.44 -4.83 2.35
CA ALA A 42 6.75 -5.82 1.54
C ALA A 42 7.23 -5.81 0.08
N LYS A 43 7.51 -4.64 -0.49
CA LYS A 43 8.13 -4.51 -1.82
C LYS A 43 9.47 -5.24 -1.86
N LYS A 44 10.36 -4.94 -0.92
CA LYS A 44 11.70 -5.56 -0.85
C LYS A 44 11.60 -7.09 -0.72
N LYS A 45 10.65 -7.58 0.08
CA LYS A 45 10.38 -9.02 0.20
C LYS A 45 9.79 -9.64 -1.07
N ALA A 46 8.92 -8.93 -1.76
CA ALA A 46 8.36 -9.39 -3.04
C ALA A 46 9.41 -9.41 -4.16
N GLU A 47 10.33 -8.45 -4.18
CA GLU A 47 11.49 -8.41 -5.08
C GLU A 47 12.42 -9.60 -4.81
N GLN A 48 12.72 -9.88 -3.53
CA GLN A 48 13.50 -11.06 -3.13
C GLN A 48 12.82 -12.39 -3.52
N ALA A 49 11.49 -12.43 -3.50
CA ALA A 49 10.71 -13.60 -3.90
C ALA A 49 10.51 -13.71 -5.42
N GLY A 50 11.07 -12.80 -6.23
CA GLY A 50 10.87 -12.78 -7.69
C GLY A 50 9.44 -12.48 -8.13
N ASN A 51 8.56 -12.01 -7.24
CA ASN A 51 7.15 -11.83 -7.55
C ASN A 51 6.88 -10.44 -8.13
N THR A 52 7.19 -10.28 -9.42
CA THR A 52 7.03 -9.03 -10.20
C THR A 52 5.62 -8.45 -10.13
N SER A 53 4.60 -9.31 -10.12
CA SER A 53 3.18 -8.90 -9.99
C SER A 53 2.89 -8.19 -8.67
N LEU A 54 3.40 -8.71 -7.55
CA LEU A 54 3.25 -8.07 -6.24
C LEU A 54 4.03 -6.76 -6.16
N VAL A 55 5.23 -6.72 -6.73
CA VAL A 55 6.05 -5.50 -6.79
C VAL A 55 5.34 -4.40 -7.58
N HIS A 56 4.75 -4.74 -8.73
CA HIS A 56 4.01 -3.79 -9.55
C HIS A 56 2.78 -3.24 -8.81
N ALA A 57 2.01 -4.10 -8.14
CA ALA A 57 0.87 -3.69 -7.34
C ALA A 57 1.26 -2.75 -6.17
N ILE A 58 2.40 -3.02 -5.52
CA ILE A 58 2.91 -2.17 -4.43
C ILE A 58 3.41 -0.82 -4.98
N ASN A 59 4.08 -0.81 -6.13
CA ASN A 59 4.51 0.42 -6.79
C ASN A 59 3.30 1.29 -7.20
N MET A 60 2.25 0.67 -7.76
CA MET A 60 0.99 1.36 -8.10
C MET A 60 0.39 2.04 -6.87
N ALA A 61 0.33 1.33 -5.73
CA ALA A 61 -0.17 1.87 -4.47
C ALA A 61 0.64 3.08 -3.95
N LEU A 62 1.97 3.02 -4.08
CA LEU A 62 2.86 4.13 -3.70
C LEU A 62 2.66 5.35 -4.62
N THR A 63 2.51 5.11 -5.92
CA THR A 63 2.28 6.15 -6.93
C THR A 63 0.93 6.85 -6.73
N LEU A 64 -0.15 6.08 -6.57
CA LEU A 64 -1.49 6.61 -6.30
C LEU A 64 -1.53 7.47 -5.03
N ARG A 65 -0.84 7.02 -3.97
CA ARG A 65 -0.68 7.81 -2.74
C ARG A 65 0.04 9.13 -2.99
N LYS A 66 1.08 9.16 -3.83
CA LYS A 66 1.82 10.38 -4.21
C LYS A 66 0.92 11.36 -4.98
N PHE A 67 0.17 10.87 -5.97
CA PHE A 67 -0.78 11.69 -6.73
C PHE A 67 -1.88 12.27 -5.85
N ARG A 68 -2.43 11.49 -4.92
CA ARG A 68 -3.47 12.00 -4.00
C ARG A 68 -2.94 13.06 -3.03
N ARG A 69 -1.71 12.91 -2.54
CA ARG A 69 -1.04 13.95 -1.74
C ARG A 69 -0.84 15.24 -2.54
N LYS A 70 -0.55 15.14 -3.85
CA LYS A 70 -0.47 16.29 -4.77
C LYS A 70 -1.86 16.94 -5.01
N LYS A 71 -2.91 16.13 -5.20
CA LYS A 71 -4.31 16.61 -5.39
C LYS A 71 -4.86 17.30 -4.14
N GLY A 72 -4.61 16.75 -2.95
CA GLY A 72 -5.01 17.38 -1.68
C GLY A 72 -4.29 18.71 -1.42
N ARG A 73 -3.05 18.86 -1.91
CA ARG A 73 -2.30 20.12 -1.83
C ARG A 73 -2.79 21.17 -2.83
N ARG A 74 -3.29 20.74 -4.00
CA ARG A 74 -3.94 21.61 -5.00
C ARG A 74 -5.32 22.12 -4.57
N ARG A 75 -6.07 21.36 -3.76
CA ARG A 75 -7.39 21.77 -3.24
C ARG A 75 -7.33 22.76 -2.05
N LYS A 76 -6.14 23.00 -1.49
CA LYS A 76 -5.90 23.95 -0.39
C LYS A 76 -5.34 25.30 -0.87
N LYS A 77 -5.15 25.45 -2.18
CA LYS A 77 -4.83 26.71 -2.86
C LYS A 77 -6.09 27.13 -3.61
#